data_AF-A0A086QXZ6-F1
#
_entry.id   AF-A0A086QXZ6-F1
#
_cell.length_a   1.000
_cell.length_b   1.000
_cell.length_c   1.000
_cell.angle_alpha   90.00
_cell.angle_beta   90.00
_cell.angle_gamma   90.00
#
_symmetry.space_group_name_H-M   'P 1'
#
loop_
_entity.id
_entity.type
_entity.pdbx_description
1 polymer ?
#
loop_
_entity_poly.entity_id
_entity_poly.type
_entity_poly.pdbx_seq_one_letter_code
_entity_poly.pdbx_strand_id
1 'polypeptide(L)'
;GGARAGGGEGDIAASKQITSQVTGACSWRAPGIRYRRNEVFIDVIESVDVLLSQNGVVLRSDVMGEVVVNSQLSGMPECKFGLNDRLPIDQTEPHGAAGRRQRELEKKDPATPGVTLDDCRFHQCVRLTKFDVERTISFIPPDGTFRLMTYRISEGISLPFKIFPLLQERSDSRMECLILLKALFDRNVSASNVEVVIPCPPNFCDLQLLHVGIGKASVDNAQQAVIWKIKRYPGAMEYLLRYELSLSSQRAGLLSREAMALRRGCSTPTGGEELSLWKRPPLTLRFTLHMFTASGLCIRYLKITEKSNYRTVKWIRYLTKAGTYQHRL
;
A
#
# COMPACT_ATOMS: atom_id res chain seq x y z
N GLY A 1 72.21 -21.51 -18.56
CA GLY A 1 71.13 -20.67 -19.10
C GLY A 1 69.78 -21.27 -18.73
N GLY A 2 68.82 -20.44 -18.35
CA GLY A 2 67.41 -20.84 -18.21
C GLY A 2 66.80 -20.65 -16.81
N ALA A 3 66.60 -19.40 -16.38
CA ALA A 3 65.69 -19.08 -15.28
C ALA A 3 64.28 -18.79 -15.85
N ARG A 4 63.29 -19.60 -15.46
CA ARG A 4 61.88 -19.50 -15.84
C ARG A 4 61.25 -18.22 -15.29
N ALA A 5 60.77 -17.34 -16.18
CA ALA A 5 59.83 -16.28 -15.86
C ALA A 5 58.41 -16.86 -15.84
N GLY A 6 57.77 -16.90 -14.67
CA GLY A 6 56.44 -17.48 -14.47
C GLY A 6 55.60 -16.77 -13.42
N GLY A 7 55.69 -15.43 -13.35
CA GLY A 7 55.02 -14.62 -12.31
C GLY A 7 53.99 -13.59 -12.79
N GLY A 8 53.72 -13.48 -14.09
CA GLY A 8 53.01 -12.31 -14.63
C GLY A 8 51.46 -12.31 -14.54
N GLU A 9 50.80 -13.47 -14.54
CA GLU A 9 49.33 -13.50 -14.70
C GLU A 9 48.56 -13.24 -13.40
N GLY A 10 49.10 -13.62 -12.24
CA GLY A 10 48.47 -13.39 -10.93
C GLY A 10 48.43 -11.92 -10.52
N ASP A 11 49.53 -11.19 -10.78
CA ASP A 11 49.66 -9.78 -10.40
C ASP A 11 48.83 -8.85 -11.29
N ILE A 12 48.63 -9.19 -12.58
CA ILE A 12 47.77 -8.40 -13.47
C ILE A 12 46.29 -8.56 -13.09
N ALA A 13 45.87 -9.74 -12.66
CA ALA A 13 44.50 -9.98 -12.21
C ALA A 13 44.22 -9.27 -10.86
N ALA A 14 45.16 -9.36 -9.92
CA ALA A 14 45.10 -8.64 -8.65
C ALA A 14 45.12 -7.13 -8.87
N SER A 15 45.99 -6.62 -9.75
CA SER A 15 46.09 -5.20 -10.07
C SER A 15 44.86 -4.68 -10.81
N LYS A 16 44.22 -5.47 -11.69
CA LYS A 16 42.91 -5.14 -12.30
C LYS A 16 41.77 -5.12 -11.27
N GLN A 17 41.78 -6.03 -10.28
CA GLN A 17 40.84 -5.99 -9.17
C GLN A 17 41.02 -4.73 -8.33
N ILE A 18 42.27 -4.38 -7.99
CA ILE A 18 42.61 -3.19 -7.19
C ILE A 18 42.28 -1.91 -7.97
N THR A 19 42.60 -1.81 -9.27
CA THR A 19 42.20 -0.66 -10.10
C THR A 19 40.69 -0.58 -10.30
N SER A 20 39.95 -1.70 -10.40
CA SER A 20 38.48 -1.67 -10.45
C SER A 20 37.83 -1.21 -9.13
N GLN A 21 38.48 -1.52 -7.99
CA GLN A 21 38.06 -1.06 -6.67
C GLN A 21 38.38 0.43 -6.46
N VAL A 22 39.46 0.94 -7.06
CA VAL A 22 39.89 2.34 -6.98
C VAL A 22 39.17 3.24 -8.02
N THR A 23 38.65 2.68 -9.13
CA THR A 23 37.92 3.41 -10.19
C THR A 23 36.39 3.51 -9.98
N GLY A 24 35.83 2.89 -8.92
CA GLY A 24 34.46 3.15 -8.49
C GLY A 24 33.32 2.54 -9.33
N ALA A 25 33.58 1.51 -10.15
CA ALA A 25 32.57 0.97 -11.08
C ALA A 25 31.33 0.31 -10.42
N CYS A 26 31.40 -0.10 -9.15
CA CYS A 26 30.27 -0.64 -8.39
C CYS A 26 30.53 -0.48 -6.88
N SER A 27 30.09 0.64 -6.30
CA SER A 27 30.39 0.99 -4.89
C SER A 27 29.53 0.26 -3.85
N TRP A 28 28.44 -0.38 -4.27
CA TRP A 28 27.42 -0.94 -3.36
C TRP A 28 27.48 -2.48 -3.20
N ARG A 29 28.43 -3.17 -3.86
CA ARG A 29 28.57 -4.63 -3.76
C ARG A 29 30.03 -5.05 -3.79
N ALA A 30 30.47 -5.73 -2.74
CA ALA A 30 31.84 -6.24 -2.65
C ALA A 30 32.04 -7.48 -3.54
N PRO A 31 33.22 -7.63 -4.18
CA PRO A 31 33.56 -8.87 -4.90
C PRO A 31 33.80 -10.03 -3.92
N GLY A 32 33.66 -11.27 -4.42
CA GLY A 32 34.02 -12.48 -3.67
C GLY A 32 32.95 -13.03 -2.72
N ILE A 33 31.77 -12.39 -2.64
CA ILE A 33 30.62 -12.89 -1.88
C ILE A 33 30.24 -14.29 -2.36
N ARG A 34 30.04 -15.22 -1.42
CA ARG A 34 29.64 -16.61 -1.71
C ARG A 34 28.58 -17.07 -0.73
N TYR A 35 27.56 -17.71 -1.28
CA TYR A 35 26.51 -18.39 -0.54
C TYR A 35 26.48 -19.87 -0.90
N ARG A 36 26.12 -20.72 0.07
CA ARG A 36 25.85 -22.13 -0.17
C ARG A 36 24.62 -22.35 -1.04
N ARG A 37 23.62 -21.47 -0.89
CA ARG A 37 22.39 -21.43 -1.70
C ARG A 37 22.20 -20.01 -2.21
N ASN A 38 22.00 -19.86 -3.51
CA ASN A 38 21.79 -18.56 -4.13
C ASN A 38 20.28 -18.30 -4.20
N GLU A 39 19.81 -17.36 -3.39
CA GLU A 39 18.40 -17.08 -3.21
C GLU A 39 18.14 -15.58 -3.30
N VAL A 40 16.97 -15.22 -3.83
CA VAL A 40 16.49 -13.85 -3.83
C VAL A 40 15.02 -13.82 -3.42
N PHE A 41 14.69 -12.89 -2.53
CA PHE A 41 13.34 -12.62 -2.10
C PHE A 41 12.97 -11.21 -2.51
N ILE A 42 11.82 -11.05 -3.14
CA ILE A 42 11.29 -9.76 -3.58
C ILE A 42 9.94 -9.54 -2.93
N ASP A 43 9.81 -8.42 -2.26
CA ASP A 43 8.59 -7.99 -1.60
C ASP A 43 8.07 -6.75 -2.31
N VAL A 44 6.89 -6.85 -2.90
CA VAL A 44 6.16 -5.70 -3.42
C VAL A 44 5.17 -5.29 -2.33
N ILE A 45 5.43 -4.14 -1.72
CA ILE A 45 4.67 -3.64 -0.57
C ILE A 45 3.93 -2.37 -1.01
N GLU A 46 2.62 -2.37 -0.92
CA GLU A 46 1.75 -1.25 -1.28
C GLU A 46 1.01 -0.71 -0.05
N SER A 47 0.95 0.61 0.06
CA SER A 47 0.09 1.34 0.97
C SER A 47 -1.00 2.04 0.17
N VAL A 48 -2.27 1.73 0.46
CA VAL A 48 -3.42 2.29 -0.26
C VAL A 48 -4.05 3.39 0.55
N ASP A 49 -4.04 4.60 -0.01
CA ASP A 49 -4.72 5.78 0.52
C ASP A 49 -6.02 5.98 -0.25
N VAL A 50 -7.14 6.09 0.46
CA VAL A 50 -8.48 6.17 -0.12
C VAL A 50 -9.33 7.10 0.71
N LEU A 51 -10.04 8.00 0.04
CA LEU A 51 -11.10 8.81 0.65
C LEU A 51 -12.41 8.56 -0.11
N LEU A 52 -13.38 8.00 0.58
CA LEU A 52 -14.73 7.76 0.07
C LEU A 52 -15.68 8.86 0.58
N SER A 53 -16.59 9.30 -0.30
CA SER A 53 -17.72 10.15 0.06
C SER A 53 -18.76 9.38 0.90
N GLN A 54 -19.76 10.09 1.43
CA GLN A 54 -20.88 9.48 2.17
C GLN A 54 -21.65 8.44 1.34
N ASN A 55 -21.72 8.63 0.02
CA ASN A 55 -22.42 7.72 -0.90
C ASN A 55 -21.52 6.58 -1.42
N GLY A 56 -20.28 6.47 -0.93
CA GLY A 56 -19.32 5.44 -1.36
C GLY A 56 -18.63 5.73 -2.69
N VAL A 57 -18.76 6.95 -3.26
CA VAL A 57 -17.97 7.40 -4.42
C VAL A 57 -16.54 7.70 -3.97
N VAL A 58 -15.55 7.24 -4.74
CA VAL A 58 -14.13 7.50 -4.53
C VAL A 58 -13.83 8.97 -4.84
N LEU A 59 -13.42 9.73 -3.82
CA LEU A 59 -13.00 11.12 -3.96
C LEU A 59 -11.50 11.24 -4.21
N ARG A 60 -10.72 10.33 -3.62
CA ARG A 60 -9.26 10.24 -3.79
C ARG A 60 -8.84 8.79 -3.63
N SER A 61 -7.92 8.34 -4.48
CA SER A 61 -7.26 7.04 -4.36
C SER A 61 -5.82 7.19 -4.84
N ASP A 62 -4.87 6.79 -4.01
CA ASP A 62 -3.44 6.78 -4.34
C ASP A 62 -2.82 5.50 -3.77
N VAL A 63 -1.92 4.90 -4.52
CA VAL A 63 -1.08 3.79 -4.05
C VAL A 63 0.37 4.25 -4.00
N MET A 64 0.96 4.13 -2.82
CA MET A 64 2.40 4.27 -2.61
C MET A 64 3.01 2.89 -2.44
N GLY A 65 3.88 2.51 -3.36
CA GLY A 65 4.50 1.20 -3.36
C GLY A 65 6.01 1.24 -3.21
N GLU A 66 6.57 0.17 -2.67
CA GLU A 66 8.00 -0.09 -2.63
C GLU A 66 8.31 -1.54 -2.99
N VAL A 67 9.46 -1.73 -3.64
CA VAL A 67 10.01 -3.05 -3.94
C VAL A 67 11.24 -3.25 -3.08
N VAL A 68 11.15 -4.16 -2.11
CA VAL A 68 12.25 -4.52 -1.23
C VAL A 68 12.83 -5.85 -1.70
N VAL A 69 14.16 -5.92 -1.81
CA VAL A 69 14.87 -7.11 -2.26
C VAL A 69 15.81 -7.57 -1.16
N ASN A 70 15.75 -8.86 -0.85
CA ASN A 70 16.78 -9.55 -0.06
C ASN A 70 17.57 -10.47 -1.00
N SER A 71 18.80 -10.06 -1.32
CA SER A 71 19.68 -10.73 -2.27
C SER A 71 20.76 -11.52 -1.54
N GLN A 72 20.68 -12.85 -1.60
CA GLN A 72 21.70 -13.77 -1.10
C GLN A 72 22.33 -14.50 -2.30
N LEU A 73 23.08 -13.74 -3.09
CA LEU A 73 23.63 -14.20 -4.36
C LEU A 73 25.16 -14.19 -4.31
N SER A 74 25.81 -15.16 -4.92
CA SER A 74 27.27 -15.23 -5.00
C SER A 74 27.79 -14.38 -6.15
N GLY A 75 29.00 -13.83 -6.01
CA GLY A 75 29.66 -13.06 -7.06
C GLY A 75 29.07 -11.66 -7.27
N MET A 76 29.05 -11.23 -8.53
CA MET A 76 28.59 -9.92 -9.01
C MET A 76 27.45 -10.11 -10.04
N PRO A 77 26.29 -10.63 -9.62
CA PRO A 77 25.25 -11.04 -10.54
C PRO A 77 24.59 -9.81 -11.17
N GLU A 78 24.30 -9.89 -12.46
CA GLU A 78 23.42 -8.94 -13.13
C GLU A 78 21.97 -9.45 -13.02
N CYS A 79 21.13 -8.63 -12.37
CA CYS A 79 19.70 -8.87 -12.25
C CYS A 79 18.94 -8.00 -13.25
N LYS A 80 17.91 -8.59 -13.86
CA LYS A 80 16.94 -7.88 -14.71
C LYS A 80 15.54 -8.28 -14.28
N PHE A 81 14.71 -7.31 -13.91
CA PHE A 81 13.30 -7.57 -13.62
C PHE A 81 12.40 -6.72 -14.51
N GLY A 82 11.32 -7.36 -14.99
CA GLY A 82 10.32 -6.75 -15.84
C GLY A 82 9.01 -6.56 -15.09
N LEU A 83 8.44 -5.36 -15.18
CA LEU A 83 7.14 -4.99 -14.63
C LEU A 83 6.09 -4.95 -15.75
N ASN A 84 4.81 -5.01 -15.39
CA ASN A 84 3.70 -4.72 -16.31
C ASN A 84 3.45 -3.21 -16.49
N ASP A 85 4.50 -2.39 -16.49
CA ASP A 85 4.40 -0.94 -16.65
C ASP A 85 3.97 -0.54 -18.09
N ARG A 86 3.06 0.43 -18.19
CA ARG A 86 2.58 1.07 -19.41
C ARG A 86 3.07 2.48 -19.48
N LEU A 87 3.80 2.78 -20.54
CA LEU A 87 4.09 4.14 -20.92
C LEU A 87 2.78 4.89 -21.25
N PRO A 88 2.59 6.10 -20.70
CA PRO A 88 1.60 7.03 -21.26
C PRO A 88 1.89 7.17 -22.75
N ILE A 89 0.91 6.86 -23.59
CA ILE A 89 1.04 7.06 -25.03
C ILE A 89 1.02 8.57 -25.24
N ASP A 90 2.16 9.16 -25.55
CA ASP A 90 2.21 10.54 -25.99
C ASP A 90 1.47 10.63 -27.34
N GLN A 91 0.37 11.38 -27.39
CA GLN A 91 -0.54 11.42 -28.55
C GLN A 91 0.11 12.06 -29.79
N THR A 92 1.32 12.63 -29.63
CA THR A 92 2.11 13.26 -30.68
C THR A 92 2.88 12.28 -31.56
N GLU A 93 3.12 11.03 -31.13
CA GLU A 93 3.88 10.04 -31.91
C GLU A 93 3.16 8.67 -31.99
N PRO A 94 2.08 8.54 -32.77
CA PRO A 94 1.26 7.33 -32.83
C PRO A 94 1.99 6.11 -33.43
N HIS A 95 3.21 6.26 -33.94
CA HIS A 95 3.93 5.27 -34.74
C HIS A 95 5.35 4.93 -34.25
N GLY A 96 5.70 5.31 -33.01
CA GLY A 96 6.99 4.93 -32.41
C GLY A 96 7.14 3.41 -32.18
N ALA A 97 8.37 2.91 -32.30
CA ALA A 97 8.72 1.49 -32.09
C ALA A 97 8.32 0.96 -30.70
N ALA A 98 8.25 1.83 -29.69
CA ALA A 98 7.82 1.50 -28.33
C ALA A 98 6.34 1.10 -28.26
N GLY A 99 5.45 1.80 -28.97
CA GLY A 99 4.01 1.51 -29.00
C GLY A 99 3.66 0.19 -29.71
N ARG A 100 4.44 -0.21 -30.74
CA ARG A 100 4.29 -1.51 -31.39
C ARG A 100 4.70 -2.67 -30.48
N ARG A 101 5.84 -2.55 -29.76
CA ARG A 101 6.27 -3.56 -28.77
C ARG A 101 5.28 -3.71 -27.62
N GLN A 102 4.70 -2.60 -27.13
CA GLN A 102 3.67 -2.63 -26.09
C GLN A 102 2.44 -3.44 -26.54
N ARG A 103 1.92 -3.17 -27.75
CA ARG A 103 0.78 -3.91 -28.32
C ARG A 103 1.08 -5.39 -28.54
N GLU A 104 2.30 -5.75 -28.92
CA GLU A 104 2.72 -7.16 -29.02
C GLU A 104 2.81 -7.85 -27.64
N LEU A 105 3.32 -7.15 -26.62
CA LEU A 105 3.41 -7.65 -25.24
C LEU A 105 2.05 -7.80 -24.56
N GLU A 106 1.07 -6.96 -24.92
CA GLU A 106 -0.32 -7.06 -24.46
C GLU A 106 -1.11 -8.16 -25.16
N LYS A 107 -0.88 -8.37 -26.47
CA LYS A 107 -1.46 -9.50 -27.20
C LYS A 107 -0.99 -10.85 -26.66
N LYS A 108 0.22 -10.91 -26.09
CA LYS A 108 0.81 -12.14 -25.57
C LYS A 108 0.28 -12.54 -24.20
N ASP A 109 -0.27 -11.59 -23.43
CA ASP A 109 -0.73 -11.85 -22.06
C ASP A 109 -1.93 -10.94 -21.70
N PRO A 110 -3.13 -11.21 -22.26
CA PRO A 110 -4.31 -10.35 -22.08
C PRO A 110 -4.85 -10.35 -20.64
N ALA A 111 -4.40 -11.28 -19.80
CA ALA A 111 -4.85 -11.43 -18.42
C ALA A 111 -4.22 -10.43 -17.44
N THR A 112 -3.07 -9.83 -17.78
CA THR A 112 -2.38 -8.87 -16.90
C THR A 112 -2.52 -7.46 -17.47
N PRO A 113 -3.53 -6.67 -17.04
CA PRO A 113 -3.62 -5.29 -17.46
C PRO A 113 -2.34 -4.57 -17.08
N GLY A 114 -1.80 -3.80 -18.02
CA GLY A 114 -0.65 -2.98 -17.73
C GLY A 114 -1.03 -1.78 -16.85
N VAL A 115 -0.07 -1.33 -16.06
CA VAL A 115 -0.22 -0.31 -15.02
C VAL A 115 0.57 0.92 -15.41
N THR A 116 -0.01 2.11 -15.27
CA THR A 116 0.72 3.35 -15.53
C THR A 116 1.30 3.87 -14.23
N LEU A 117 2.62 3.98 -14.16
CA LEU A 117 3.33 4.57 -13.03
C LEU A 117 3.32 6.10 -13.15
N ASP A 118 2.87 6.80 -12.11
CA ASP A 118 2.91 8.27 -12.10
C ASP A 118 4.35 8.77 -11.93
N ASP A 119 5.05 8.18 -10.95
CA ASP A 119 6.46 8.42 -10.70
C ASP A 119 7.12 7.20 -10.05
N CYS A 120 8.43 7.08 -10.24
CA CYS A 120 9.23 6.06 -9.59
C CYS A 120 10.63 6.57 -9.24
N ARG A 121 11.20 6.03 -8.16
CA ARG A 121 12.57 6.30 -7.73
C ARG A 121 13.30 4.98 -7.55
N PHE A 122 14.54 4.95 -7.99
CA PHE A 122 15.36 3.74 -7.97
C PHE A 122 16.53 3.87 -7.00
N HIS A 123 16.98 2.74 -6.50
CA HIS A 123 18.28 2.62 -5.86
C HIS A 123 19.40 2.92 -6.86
N GLN A 124 20.53 3.44 -6.39
CA GLN A 124 21.71 3.76 -7.20
C GLN A 124 22.28 2.58 -8.02
N CYS A 125 21.90 1.35 -7.68
CA CYS A 125 22.35 0.17 -8.39
C CYS A 125 21.66 -0.05 -9.74
N VAL A 126 20.59 0.70 -10.02
CA VAL A 126 19.79 0.60 -11.24
C VAL A 126 20.41 1.40 -12.38
N ARG A 127 20.50 0.76 -13.54
CA ARG A 127 20.97 1.38 -14.79
C ARG A 127 19.82 2.10 -15.50
N LEU A 128 19.64 3.39 -15.21
CA LEU A 128 18.54 4.21 -15.73
C LEU A 128 18.49 4.27 -17.26
N THR A 129 19.64 4.35 -17.93
CA THR A 129 19.72 4.43 -19.41
C THR A 129 19.04 3.26 -20.14
N LYS A 130 18.98 2.08 -19.51
CA LYS A 130 18.27 0.90 -20.06
C LYS A 130 16.78 0.91 -19.71
N PHE A 131 16.39 1.54 -18.61
CA PHE A 131 15.00 1.62 -18.20
C PHE A 131 14.18 2.49 -19.16
N ASP A 132 14.72 3.64 -19.59
CA ASP A 132 14.00 4.57 -20.46
C ASP A 132 13.61 3.93 -21.81
N VAL A 133 14.49 3.07 -22.34
CA VAL A 133 14.35 2.43 -23.66
C VAL A 133 13.66 1.06 -23.59
N GLU A 134 14.07 0.19 -22.65
CA GLU A 134 13.62 -1.22 -22.61
C GLU A 134 12.54 -1.49 -21.55
N ARG A 135 12.24 -0.50 -20.69
CA ARG A 135 11.38 -0.64 -19.49
C ARG A 135 11.78 -1.85 -18.62
N THR A 136 13.04 -2.22 -18.71
CA THR A 136 13.64 -3.33 -17.99
C THR A 136 14.58 -2.76 -16.96
N ILE A 137 14.35 -3.10 -15.70
CA ILE A 137 15.17 -2.61 -14.61
C ILE A 137 16.36 -3.56 -14.45
N SER A 138 17.54 -3.06 -14.83
CA SER A 138 18.80 -3.80 -14.81
C SER A 138 19.72 -3.26 -13.72
N PHE A 139 20.23 -4.13 -12.86
CA PHE A 139 21.02 -3.73 -11.70
C PHE A 139 21.95 -4.86 -11.21
N ILE A 140 22.98 -4.50 -10.46
CA ILE A 140 23.76 -5.44 -9.64
C ILE A 140 23.31 -5.22 -8.19
N PRO A 141 22.63 -6.18 -7.53
CA PRO A 141 22.05 -5.96 -6.20
C PRO A 141 23.12 -5.75 -5.13
N PRO A 142 22.96 -4.77 -4.22
CA PRO A 142 23.59 -4.85 -2.90
C PRO A 142 23.35 -6.20 -2.24
N ASP A 143 24.26 -6.59 -1.35
CA ASP A 143 24.11 -7.83 -0.61
C ASP A 143 23.14 -7.68 0.57
N GLY A 144 22.32 -8.70 0.83
CA GLY A 144 21.29 -8.64 1.85
C GLY A 144 20.07 -7.82 1.44
N THR A 145 19.43 -7.17 2.42
CA THR A 145 18.14 -6.48 2.23
C THR A 145 18.34 -5.02 1.89
N PHE A 146 17.72 -4.56 0.79
CA PHE A 146 17.71 -3.16 0.38
C PHE A 146 16.42 -2.82 -0.38
N ARG A 147 16.07 -1.53 -0.41
CA ARG A 147 14.93 -1.05 -1.20
C ARG A 147 15.40 -0.75 -2.63
N LEU A 148 14.85 -1.48 -3.60
CA LEU A 148 15.22 -1.37 -5.00
C LEU A 148 14.54 -0.20 -5.70
N MET A 149 13.24 0.00 -5.44
CA MET A 149 12.49 1.13 -5.96
C MET A 149 11.32 1.52 -5.07
N THR A 150 10.85 2.75 -5.25
CA THR A 150 9.55 3.24 -4.79
C THR A 150 8.76 3.72 -6.00
N TYR A 151 7.44 3.60 -5.96
CA TYR A 151 6.57 4.06 -7.03
C TYR A 151 5.26 4.64 -6.48
N ARG A 152 4.61 5.47 -7.29
CA ARG A 152 3.28 6.02 -7.02
C ARG A 152 2.36 5.78 -8.22
N ILE A 153 1.12 5.41 -7.93
CA ILE A 153 0.07 5.16 -8.91
C ILE A 153 -1.21 5.81 -8.39
N SER A 154 -1.90 6.59 -9.22
CA SER A 154 -3.19 7.22 -8.86
C SER A 154 -4.37 6.73 -9.71
N GLU A 155 -4.10 6.01 -10.80
CA GLU A 155 -5.13 5.50 -11.70
C GLU A 155 -5.29 3.98 -11.62
N GLY A 156 -6.49 3.47 -11.94
CA GLY A 156 -6.75 2.03 -12.03
C GLY A 156 -6.67 1.26 -10.71
N ILE A 157 -6.75 1.95 -9.57
CA ILE A 157 -6.62 1.34 -8.24
C ILE A 157 -7.85 0.46 -7.93
N SER A 158 -7.58 -0.82 -7.65
CA SER A 158 -8.58 -1.79 -7.19
C SER A 158 -8.72 -1.73 -5.67
N LEU A 159 -9.85 -1.20 -5.19
CA LEU A 159 -10.14 -1.12 -3.77
C LEU A 159 -10.42 -2.51 -3.16
N PRO A 160 -9.73 -2.93 -2.07
CA PRO A 160 -9.90 -4.25 -1.48
C PRO A 160 -11.20 -4.39 -0.67
N PHE A 161 -11.75 -3.29 -0.18
CA PHE A 161 -12.96 -3.27 0.65
C PHE A 161 -13.93 -2.20 0.21
N LYS A 162 -15.22 -2.52 0.25
CA LYS A 162 -16.30 -1.54 0.16
C LYS A 162 -17.01 -1.46 1.51
N ILE A 163 -17.32 -0.24 1.94
CA ILE A 163 -17.93 0.04 3.23
C ILE A 163 -19.27 0.71 2.94
N PHE A 164 -20.34 0.23 3.58
CA PHE A 164 -21.66 0.85 3.51
C PHE A 164 -22.07 1.22 4.94
N PRO A 165 -21.78 2.46 5.37
CA PRO A 165 -22.26 2.97 6.65
C PRO A 165 -23.68 3.51 6.53
N LEU A 166 -24.50 3.25 7.55
CA LEU A 166 -25.82 3.84 7.72
C LEU A 166 -25.98 4.24 9.19
N LEU A 167 -26.05 5.54 9.43
CA LEU A 167 -26.28 6.13 10.75
C LEU A 167 -27.70 6.69 10.79
N GLN A 168 -28.52 6.19 11.71
CA GLN A 168 -29.91 6.57 11.86
C GLN A 168 -30.17 7.06 13.29
N GLU A 169 -30.56 8.32 13.42
CA GLU A 169 -31.04 8.88 14.68
C GLU A 169 -32.46 8.32 14.95
N ARG A 170 -32.61 7.53 16.02
CA ARG A 170 -33.89 6.93 16.42
C ARG A 170 -34.65 7.84 17.37
N SER A 171 -33.93 8.57 18.22
CA SER A 171 -34.44 9.61 19.11
C SER A 171 -33.32 10.60 19.47
N ASP A 172 -33.65 11.64 20.23
CA ASP A 172 -32.68 12.60 20.77
C ASP A 172 -31.59 11.98 21.66
N SER A 173 -31.78 10.73 22.11
CA SER A 173 -30.88 10.00 22.99
C SER A 173 -30.41 8.66 22.42
N ARG A 174 -30.80 8.31 21.19
CA ARG A 174 -30.46 7.01 20.58
C ARG A 174 -30.10 7.17 19.12
N MET A 175 -28.93 6.65 18.76
CA MET A 175 -28.47 6.55 17.39
C MET A 175 -28.16 5.10 17.07
N GLU A 176 -28.73 4.59 15.99
CA GLU A 176 -28.44 3.26 15.50
C GLU A 176 -27.46 3.33 14.32
N CYS A 177 -26.43 2.48 14.37
CA CYS A 177 -25.37 2.41 13.39
C CYS A 177 -25.32 1.02 12.76
N LEU A 178 -25.32 0.98 11.43
CA LEU A 178 -25.15 -0.22 10.63
C LEU A 178 -23.92 -0.03 9.74
N ILE A 179 -22.97 -0.94 9.83
CA ILE A 179 -21.75 -0.94 9.02
C ILE A 179 -21.66 -2.27 8.31
N LEU A 180 -21.92 -2.28 7.00
CA LEU A 180 -21.67 -3.44 6.15
C LEU A 180 -20.29 -3.28 5.51
N LEU A 181 -19.38 -4.19 5.84
CA LEU A 181 -18.05 -4.27 5.23
C LEU A 181 -18.08 -5.42 4.22
N LYS A 182 -17.64 -5.17 2.99
CA LYS A 182 -17.58 -6.15 1.89
C LYS A 182 -16.17 -6.27 1.33
N ALA A 183 -15.63 -7.49 1.26
CA ALA A 183 -14.36 -7.76 0.59
C ALA A 183 -14.55 -7.87 -0.93
N LEU A 184 -13.67 -7.21 -1.69
CA LEU A 184 -13.67 -7.19 -3.15
C LEU A 184 -12.51 -7.99 -3.76
N PHE A 185 -11.77 -8.73 -2.95
CA PHE A 185 -10.70 -9.64 -3.39
C PHE A 185 -11.18 -11.10 -3.43
N ASP A 186 -10.39 -11.94 -4.11
CA ASP A 186 -10.72 -13.35 -4.37
C ASP A 186 -10.96 -14.17 -3.10
N ARG A 187 -11.86 -15.17 -3.19
CA ARG A 187 -12.23 -16.07 -2.09
C ARG A 187 -11.06 -16.84 -1.46
N ASN A 188 -9.99 -17.07 -2.23
CA ASN A 188 -8.79 -17.78 -1.78
C ASN A 188 -7.82 -16.89 -0.99
N VAL A 189 -8.04 -15.58 -1.02
CA VAL A 189 -7.26 -14.59 -0.28
C VAL A 189 -8.03 -14.19 0.98
N SER A 190 -7.31 -13.88 2.05
CA SER A 190 -7.90 -13.33 3.28
C SER A 190 -7.09 -12.15 3.79
N ALA A 191 -7.78 -11.09 4.21
CA ALA A 191 -7.16 -10.00 4.93
C ALA A 191 -6.93 -10.39 6.39
N SER A 192 -5.85 -9.88 6.96
CA SER A 192 -5.49 -10.06 8.37
C SER A 192 -5.54 -8.72 9.08
N ASN A 193 -5.77 -8.75 10.39
CA ASN A 193 -5.78 -7.58 11.27
C ASN A 193 -6.69 -6.45 10.73
N VAL A 194 -7.89 -6.83 10.30
CA VAL A 194 -8.88 -5.86 9.82
C VAL A 194 -9.47 -5.14 11.02
N GLU A 195 -9.47 -3.82 10.98
CA GLU A 195 -9.99 -2.96 12.04
C GLU A 195 -10.80 -1.84 11.40
N VAL A 196 -12.09 -1.75 11.73
CA VAL A 196 -12.95 -0.62 11.37
C VAL A 196 -13.08 0.27 12.60
N VAL A 197 -12.66 1.53 12.47
CA VAL A 197 -12.73 2.55 13.51
C VAL A 197 -13.87 3.49 13.13
N ILE A 198 -14.95 3.45 13.90
CA ILE A 198 -16.15 4.27 13.67
C ILE A 198 -16.22 5.35 14.75
N PRO A 199 -15.97 6.63 14.40
CA PRO A 199 -16.05 7.74 15.36
C PRO A 199 -17.43 7.84 16.01
N CYS A 200 -17.43 8.13 17.32
CA CYS A 200 -18.64 8.37 18.08
C CYS A 200 -18.91 9.88 18.24
N PRO A 201 -20.18 10.27 18.45
CA PRO A 201 -20.51 11.59 18.97
C PRO A 201 -19.83 11.84 20.32
N PRO A 202 -19.44 13.08 20.64
CA PRO A 202 -18.79 13.40 21.92
C PRO A 202 -19.72 13.21 23.13
N ASN A 203 -21.04 13.14 22.92
CA ASN A 203 -22.04 12.95 23.96
C ASN A 203 -22.52 11.49 24.09
N PHE A 204 -21.88 10.53 23.42
CA PHE A 204 -22.20 9.10 23.61
C PHE A 204 -21.88 8.67 25.04
N CYS A 205 -22.75 7.85 25.63
CA CYS A 205 -22.62 7.38 27.00
C CYS A 205 -22.51 5.86 27.09
N ASP A 206 -23.23 5.14 26.23
CA ASP A 206 -23.27 3.68 26.25
C ASP A 206 -23.36 3.08 24.85
N LEU A 207 -22.85 1.86 24.71
CA LEU A 207 -22.85 1.07 23.49
C LEU A 207 -23.62 -0.23 23.71
N GLN A 208 -24.69 -0.43 22.93
CA GLN A 208 -25.39 -1.69 22.84
C GLN A 208 -25.10 -2.37 21.50
N LEU A 209 -24.40 -3.50 21.52
CA LEU A 209 -24.19 -4.32 20.32
C LEU A 209 -25.45 -5.11 19.99
N LEU A 210 -26.00 -4.91 18.79
CA LEU A 210 -27.21 -5.60 18.32
C LEU A 210 -26.87 -6.80 17.44
N HIS A 211 -25.82 -6.70 16.63
CA HIS A 211 -25.32 -7.79 15.80
C HIS A 211 -23.84 -7.59 15.46
N VAL A 212 -23.05 -8.66 15.56
CA VAL A 212 -21.63 -8.68 15.16
C VAL A 212 -21.41 -9.89 14.26
N GLY A 213 -21.36 -9.69 12.94
CA GLY A 213 -21.30 -10.80 11.99
C GLY A 213 -20.00 -11.62 12.05
N ILE A 214 -18.89 -10.98 12.42
CA ILE A 214 -17.59 -11.63 12.63
C ILE A 214 -16.72 -10.78 13.56
N GLY A 215 -15.76 -11.36 14.25
CA GLY A 215 -14.79 -10.62 15.06
C GLY A 215 -15.40 -10.10 16.36
N LYS A 216 -14.87 -8.98 16.86
CA LYS A 216 -15.29 -8.36 18.12
C LYS A 216 -15.42 -6.84 17.93
N ALA A 217 -16.46 -6.25 18.50
CA ALA A 217 -16.64 -4.81 18.54
C ALA A 217 -16.62 -4.32 19.99
N SER A 218 -15.98 -3.19 20.24
CA SER A 218 -15.92 -2.55 21.56
C SER A 218 -15.64 -1.07 21.44
N VAL A 219 -15.99 -0.29 22.46
CA VAL A 219 -15.60 1.13 22.53
C VAL A 219 -14.12 1.26 22.87
N ASP A 220 -13.45 2.19 22.20
CA ASP A 220 -12.20 2.78 22.65
C ASP A 220 -12.46 4.22 23.10
N ASN A 221 -12.42 4.45 24.42
CA ASN A 221 -12.69 5.75 25.02
C ASN A 221 -11.60 6.79 24.71
N ALA A 222 -10.36 6.35 24.47
CA ALA A 222 -9.26 7.26 24.14
C ALA A 222 -9.41 7.79 22.70
N GLN A 223 -9.88 6.94 21.78
CA GLN A 223 -10.17 7.33 20.39
C GLN A 223 -11.58 7.89 20.19
N GLN A 224 -12.44 7.83 21.21
CA GLN A 224 -13.88 8.18 21.12
C GLN A 224 -14.54 7.49 19.91
N ALA A 225 -14.36 6.17 19.81
CA ALA A 225 -14.80 5.40 18.65
C ALA A 225 -15.25 3.99 19.03
N VAL A 226 -16.16 3.42 18.24
CA VAL A 226 -16.42 1.98 18.22
C VAL A 226 -15.38 1.33 17.32
N ILE A 227 -14.68 0.33 17.84
CA ILE A 227 -13.64 -0.40 17.12
C ILE A 227 -14.12 -1.81 16.82
N TRP A 228 -14.21 -2.16 15.55
CA TRP A 228 -14.55 -3.49 15.08
C TRP A 228 -13.31 -4.23 14.59
N LYS A 229 -12.82 -5.18 15.39
CA LYS A 229 -11.59 -5.95 15.12
C LYS A 229 -11.91 -7.34 14.59
N ILE A 230 -11.30 -7.69 13.47
CA ILE A 230 -11.46 -8.96 12.76
C ILE A 230 -10.06 -9.51 12.44
N LYS A 231 -9.68 -10.61 13.10
CA LYS A 231 -8.33 -11.20 12.95
C LYS A 231 -8.07 -11.66 11.50
N ARG A 232 -9.07 -12.30 10.89
CA ARG A 232 -9.01 -12.82 9.53
C ARG A 232 -10.35 -12.58 8.83
N TYR A 233 -10.33 -11.87 7.70
CA TYR A 233 -11.49 -11.54 6.89
C TYR A 233 -11.39 -12.29 5.54
N PRO A 234 -12.26 -13.28 5.27
CA PRO A 234 -12.27 -14.02 4.00
C PRO A 234 -12.64 -13.15 2.80
N GLY A 235 -12.03 -13.41 1.64
CA GLY A 235 -12.38 -12.74 0.38
C GLY A 235 -13.76 -13.12 -0.13
N ALA A 236 -14.32 -12.26 -0.99
CA ALA A 236 -15.67 -12.36 -1.54
C ALA A 236 -16.81 -12.52 -0.50
N MET A 237 -16.56 -12.14 0.76
CA MET A 237 -17.55 -12.15 1.83
C MET A 237 -17.95 -10.73 2.23
N GLU A 238 -19.11 -10.62 2.88
CA GLU A 238 -19.59 -9.41 3.51
C GLU A 238 -20.10 -9.72 4.93
N TYR A 239 -19.84 -8.82 5.87
CA TYR A 239 -20.26 -8.96 7.26
C TYR A 239 -20.84 -7.64 7.76
N LEU A 240 -21.86 -7.75 8.59
CA LEU A 240 -22.58 -6.63 9.18
C LEU A 240 -22.22 -6.46 10.65
N LEU A 241 -21.87 -5.24 11.03
CA LEU A 241 -21.90 -4.75 12.41
C LEU A 241 -23.12 -3.84 12.59
N ARG A 242 -23.94 -4.13 13.61
CA ARG A 242 -25.09 -3.31 14.00
C ARG A 242 -25.03 -3.02 15.49
N TYR A 243 -25.16 -1.76 15.86
CA TYR A 243 -25.14 -1.34 17.26
C TYR A 243 -25.97 -0.07 17.47
N GLU A 244 -26.39 0.15 18.71
CA GLU A 244 -27.05 1.35 19.16
C GLU A 244 -26.12 2.10 20.13
N LEU A 245 -26.05 3.42 19.97
CA LEU A 245 -25.39 4.33 20.88
C LEU A 245 -26.46 5.07 21.69
N SER A 246 -26.32 5.02 23.01
CA SER A 246 -27.06 5.92 23.90
C SER A 246 -26.32 7.24 24.00
N LEU A 247 -27.02 8.33 23.76
CA LEU A 247 -26.50 9.69 23.79
C LEU A 247 -27.08 10.44 24.99
N SER A 248 -26.23 11.20 25.69
CA SER A 248 -26.72 12.18 26.67
C SER A 248 -27.42 13.33 25.96
N SER A 249 -28.61 13.70 26.45
CA SER A 249 -29.39 14.79 25.88
C SER A 249 -28.66 16.12 26.02
N GLN A 250 -28.20 16.67 24.90
CA GLN A 250 -27.72 18.06 24.83
C GLN A 250 -28.88 19.06 24.87
N ARG A 251 -30.10 18.64 24.49
CA ARG A 251 -31.32 19.48 24.50
C ARG A 251 -31.76 19.90 25.90
N ALA A 252 -31.51 19.09 26.94
CA ALA A 252 -31.81 19.48 28.33
C ALA A 252 -31.00 20.71 28.79
N GLY A 253 -29.77 20.87 28.29
CA GLY A 253 -28.93 22.05 28.53
C GLY A 253 -29.37 23.28 27.71
N LEU A 254 -29.92 23.05 26.52
CA LEU A 254 -30.41 24.09 25.61
C LEU A 254 -31.72 24.72 26.12
N LEU A 255 -32.72 23.90 26.46
CA LEU A 255 -33.98 24.38 27.02
C LEU A 255 -33.81 25.03 28.39
N SER A 256 -32.88 24.55 29.22
CA SER A 256 -32.59 25.19 30.51
C SER A 256 -31.84 26.52 30.36
N ARG A 257 -30.88 26.63 29.41
CA ARG A 257 -30.17 27.90 29.14
C ARG A 257 -31.02 28.93 28.39
N GLU A 258 -31.83 28.52 27.43
CA GLU A 258 -32.79 29.40 26.74
C GLU A 258 -33.89 29.87 27.70
N ALA A 259 -34.47 28.97 28.51
CA ALA A 259 -35.43 29.36 29.54
C ALA A 259 -34.82 30.23 30.64
N MET A 260 -33.53 30.02 30.98
CA MET A 260 -32.80 30.85 31.95
C MET A 260 -32.41 32.22 31.36
N ALA A 261 -32.09 32.29 30.06
CA ALA A 261 -31.81 33.54 29.34
C ALA A 261 -33.09 34.38 29.17
N LEU A 262 -34.22 33.73 28.85
CA LEU A 262 -35.53 34.38 28.74
C LEU A 262 -36.03 34.92 30.10
N ARG A 263 -35.73 34.23 31.20
CA ARG A 263 -36.06 34.70 32.58
C ARG A 263 -35.17 35.85 33.07
N ARG A 264 -33.98 36.05 32.50
CA ARG A 264 -33.02 37.07 32.97
C ARG A 264 -33.00 38.36 32.13
N GLY A 265 -33.84 38.48 31.10
CA GLY A 265 -33.93 39.70 30.27
C GLY A 265 -32.59 40.13 29.64
N CYS A 266 -31.65 39.19 29.49
CA CYS A 266 -30.29 39.49 29.07
C CYS A 266 -30.18 39.36 27.56
N SER A 267 -29.76 40.45 26.90
CA SER A 267 -29.44 40.47 25.47
C SER A 267 -28.42 39.38 25.13
N THR A 268 -28.69 38.68 24.03
CA THR A 268 -27.85 37.62 23.44
C THR A 268 -26.35 37.91 23.55
N PRO A 269 -25.54 37.01 24.14
CA PRO A 269 -24.09 37.19 24.13
C PRO A 269 -23.57 36.93 22.72
N THR A 270 -23.03 37.98 22.08
CA THR A 270 -22.41 37.99 20.75
C THR A 270 -21.02 37.32 20.77
N GLY A 271 -20.94 36.08 21.25
CA GLY A 271 -19.69 35.36 21.40
C GLY A 271 -19.87 33.88 21.77
N GLY A 272 -20.94 33.25 21.29
CA GLY A 272 -21.10 31.80 21.44
C GLY A 272 -20.20 31.10 20.43
N GLU A 273 -19.19 30.36 20.90
CA GLU A 273 -18.66 29.23 20.15
C GLU A 273 -19.86 28.43 19.64
N GLU A 274 -19.97 28.33 18.32
CA GLU A 274 -20.94 27.46 17.64
C GLU A 274 -20.88 26.11 18.36
N LEU A 275 -21.93 25.74 19.11
CA LEU A 275 -22.06 24.42 19.72
C LEU A 275 -22.12 23.44 18.55
N SER A 276 -20.94 22.98 18.12
CA SER A 276 -20.78 22.48 16.76
C SER A 276 -21.58 21.21 16.60
N LEU A 277 -22.54 21.23 15.67
CA LEU A 277 -23.17 20.04 15.13
C LEU A 277 -22.07 18.98 14.93
N TRP A 278 -22.22 17.79 15.51
CA TRP A 278 -21.19 16.76 15.45
C TRP A 278 -20.80 16.54 13.98
N LYS A 279 -19.57 16.94 13.61
CA LYS A 279 -19.12 17.05 12.20
C LYS A 279 -18.87 15.69 11.52
N ARG A 280 -19.32 14.58 12.14
CA ARG A 280 -19.20 13.18 11.70
C ARG A 280 -17.85 12.89 11.03
N PRO A 281 -16.75 12.79 11.81
CA PRO A 281 -15.46 12.45 11.27
C PRO A 281 -15.53 11.14 10.45
N PRO A 282 -14.72 10.99 9.39
CA PRO A 282 -14.78 9.79 8.56
C PRO A 282 -14.41 8.55 9.37
N LEU A 283 -15.10 7.43 9.11
CA LEU A 283 -14.66 6.13 9.60
C LEU A 283 -13.33 5.76 8.94
N THR A 284 -12.49 5.02 9.66
CA THR A 284 -11.18 4.58 9.18
C THR A 284 -11.13 3.05 9.10
N LEU A 285 -10.53 2.53 8.04
CA LEU A 285 -10.30 1.09 7.85
C LEU A 285 -8.81 0.80 7.91
N ARG A 286 -8.41 -0.23 8.65
CA ARG A 286 -7.06 -0.79 8.64
C ARG A 286 -7.12 -2.25 8.26
N PHE A 287 -6.13 -2.71 7.50
CA PHE A 287 -5.99 -4.11 7.10
C PHE A 287 -4.59 -4.42 6.59
N THR A 288 -4.28 -5.71 6.53
CA THR A 288 -3.13 -6.25 5.78
C THR A 288 -3.60 -7.37 4.87
N LEU A 289 -3.26 -7.31 3.59
CA LEU A 289 -3.60 -8.30 2.57
C LEU A 289 -2.32 -8.87 1.96
N HIS A 290 -2.20 -10.20 1.97
CA HIS A 290 -1.10 -10.91 1.33
C HIS A 290 -1.55 -11.40 -0.05
N MET A 291 -0.60 -11.50 -0.99
CA MET A 291 -0.82 -11.99 -2.35
C MET A 291 -1.86 -11.17 -3.14
N PHE A 292 -1.92 -9.86 -2.85
CA PHE A 292 -2.78 -8.90 -3.52
C PHE A 292 -2.00 -7.60 -3.76
N THR A 293 -2.24 -6.96 -4.90
CA THR A 293 -1.81 -5.58 -5.22
C THR A 293 -3.03 -4.75 -5.57
N ALA A 294 -3.17 -3.59 -4.92
CA ALA A 294 -4.24 -2.65 -5.21
C ALA A 294 -3.99 -1.93 -6.54
N SER A 295 -2.73 -1.71 -6.89
CA SER A 295 -2.38 -1.06 -8.16
C SER A 295 -2.46 -1.97 -9.38
N GLY A 296 -2.52 -3.29 -9.18
CA GLY A 296 -2.35 -4.27 -10.25
C GLY A 296 -0.90 -4.45 -10.71
N LEU A 297 0.09 -3.81 -10.07
CA LEU A 297 1.50 -4.00 -10.40
C LEU A 297 1.89 -5.47 -10.20
N CYS A 298 2.58 -6.01 -11.18
CA CYS A 298 2.99 -7.40 -11.22
C CYS A 298 4.40 -7.53 -11.81
N ILE A 299 5.22 -8.37 -11.16
CA ILE A 299 6.53 -8.75 -11.68
C ILE A 299 6.33 -9.88 -12.69
N ARG A 300 6.58 -9.58 -13.98
CA ARG A 300 6.44 -10.55 -15.08
C ARG A 300 7.57 -11.57 -15.11
N TYR A 301 8.79 -11.11 -14.85
CA TYR A 301 9.96 -11.98 -14.79
C TYR A 301 11.08 -11.37 -13.94
N LEU A 302 11.92 -12.27 -13.43
CA LEU A 302 13.20 -11.94 -12.82
C LEU A 302 14.28 -12.83 -13.44
N LYS A 303 15.25 -12.23 -14.12
CA LYS A 303 16.41 -12.90 -14.70
C LYS A 303 17.65 -12.55 -13.87
N ILE A 304 18.44 -13.56 -13.54
CA ILE A 304 19.71 -13.41 -12.82
C ILE A 304 20.76 -14.08 -13.67
N THR A 305 21.84 -13.37 -13.96
CA THR A 305 22.97 -13.87 -14.76
C THR A 305 24.27 -13.60 -14.02
N GLU A 306 25.08 -14.64 -13.85
CA GLU A 306 26.40 -14.59 -13.25
C GLU A 306 27.34 -15.48 -14.08
N LYS A 307 28.64 -15.16 -14.11
CA LYS A 307 29.65 -15.89 -14.88
C LYS A 307 29.75 -17.37 -14.51
N SER A 308 29.54 -17.69 -13.24
CA SER A 308 29.53 -19.07 -12.73
C SER A 308 28.24 -19.84 -13.04
N ASN A 309 27.23 -19.18 -13.62
CA ASN A 309 25.97 -19.76 -14.07
C ASN A 309 25.29 -20.68 -13.04
N TYR A 310 25.34 -20.31 -11.75
CA TYR A 310 24.70 -21.08 -10.70
C TYR A 310 23.17 -21.01 -10.81
N ARG A 311 22.50 -22.00 -10.23
CA ARG A 311 21.04 -21.99 -10.06
C ARG A 311 20.63 -21.04 -8.94
N THR A 312 19.57 -20.28 -9.16
CA THR A 312 18.97 -19.36 -8.18
C THR A 312 17.56 -19.78 -7.81
N VAL A 313 17.22 -19.70 -6.52
CA VAL A 313 15.83 -19.75 -6.06
C VAL A 313 15.27 -18.33 -5.99
N LYS A 314 14.04 -18.13 -6.45
CA LYS A 314 13.40 -16.81 -6.55
C LYS A 314 12.07 -16.85 -5.82
N TRP A 315 11.86 -15.93 -4.90
CA TRP A 315 10.60 -15.75 -4.18
C TRP A 315 10.07 -14.37 -4.43
N ILE A 316 8.77 -14.27 -4.69
CA ILE A 316 8.05 -13.01 -4.86
C ILE A 316 6.84 -13.07 -3.95
N ARG A 317 6.65 -12.04 -3.12
CA ARG A 317 5.43 -11.85 -2.34
C ARG A 317 4.88 -10.45 -2.56
N TYR A 318 3.56 -10.37 -2.53
CA TYR A 318 2.82 -9.12 -2.62
C TYR A 318 2.15 -8.86 -1.27
N LEU A 319 2.24 -7.62 -0.80
CA LEU A 319 1.67 -7.18 0.48
C LEU A 319 0.99 -5.83 0.27
N THR A 320 -0.31 -5.77 0.50
CA THR A 320 -1.06 -4.51 0.50
C THR A 320 -1.51 -4.19 1.92
N LYS A 321 -1.23 -2.98 2.39
CA LYS A 321 -1.70 -2.46 3.68
C LYS A 321 -2.57 -1.23 3.46
N ALA A 322 -3.48 -0.99 4.41
CA ALA A 322 -4.14 0.31 4.49
C ALA A 322 -3.11 1.39 4.82
N GLY A 323 -3.08 2.46 4.02
CA GLY A 323 -2.53 3.74 4.46
C GLY A 323 -3.65 4.56 5.12
N THR A 324 -3.97 5.71 4.56
CA THR A 324 -5.13 6.52 4.96
C THR A 324 -6.37 6.01 4.24
N TYR A 325 -7.07 5.02 4.80
CA TYR A 325 -8.31 4.49 4.22
C TYR A 325 -9.53 4.99 4.99
N GLN A 326 -10.24 5.95 4.42
CA GLN A 326 -11.30 6.70 5.08
C GLN A 326 -12.61 6.71 4.28
N HIS A 327 -13.74 6.68 4.99
CA HIS A 327 -15.07 6.85 4.41
C HIS A 327 -15.84 7.89 5.21
N ARG A 328 -16.30 8.95 4.53
CA ARG A 328 -17.11 10.00 5.17
C ARG A 328 -18.45 9.44 5.65
N LEU A 329 -18.88 9.85 6.84
CA LEU A 329 -20.11 9.40 7.50
C LEU A 329 -21.26 10.38 7.29
#